data_AF-A0A820M6M2-F1
#
_entry.id   AF-A0A820M6M2-F1
#
_cell.length_a   1.000
_cell.length_b   1.000
_cell.length_c   1.000
_cell.angle_alpha   90.00
_cell.angle_beta   90.00
_cell.angle_gamma   90.00
#
_symmetry.space_group_name_H-M   'P 1'
#
loop_
_entity.id
_entity.type
_entity.pdbx_description
1 polymer ?
#
loop_
_entity_poly.entity_id
_entity_poly.type
_entity_poly.pdbx_seq_one_letter_code
_entity_poly.pdbx_strand_id
1 'polypeptide(L)'
;MAISLIYSKAGVLQYVLTDSDANARRYPVTCLKFYSNQTDLNVDNYKLLAATYTAGYVKVWHYSTQQCIFTFNEKERQPLALDFNCSYTRLYVA
;
A
#
# COMPACT_ATOMS: atom_id res chain seq x y z
N MET A 1 -2.58 11.10 2.71
CA MET A 1 -2.97 11.35 1.31
C MET A 1 -3.72 10.13 0.82
N ALA A 2 -4.73 10.30 -0.03
CA ALA A 2 -5.40 9.15 -0.67
C ALA A 2 -4.55 8.60 -1.82
N ILE A 3 -4.61 7.31 -2.08
CA ILE A 3 -3.95 6.64 -3.22
C ILE A 3 -5.00 6.36 -4.28
N SER A 4 -4.76 6.79 -5.52
CA SER A 4 -5.68 6.56 -6.64
C SER A 4 -5.09 5.50 -7.58
N LEU A 5 -5.88 4.47 -7.89
CA LEU A 5 -5.53 3.44 -8.87
C LEU A 5 -6.34 3.66 -10.14
N ILE A 6 -5.64 3.81 -11.27
CA ILE A 6 -6.22 4.16 -12.57
C ILE A 6 -5.94 3.03 -13.56
N TYR A 7 -6.97 2.59 -14.29
CA TYR A 7 -6.85 1.58 -15.33
C TYR A 7 -6.20 2.17 -16.58
N SER A 8 -5.03 1.65 -16.96
CA SER A 8 -4.13 2.28 -17.94
C SER A 8 -4.71 2.45 -19.34
N LYS A 9 -5.56 1.53 -19.82
CA LYS A 9 -6.09 1.60 -21.20
C LYS A 9 -7.18 2.64 -21.39
N ALA A 10 -7.89 3.00 -20.32
CA ALA A 10 -9.02 3.92 -20.38
C ALA A 10 -8.79 5.22 -19.60
N GLY A 11 -7.72 5.30 -18.80
CA GLY A 11 -7.51 6.41 -17.86
C GLY A 11 -8.60 6.51 -16.79
N VAL A 12 -9.40 5.45 -16.63
CA VAL A 12 -10.54 5.44 -15.71
C VAL A 12 -10.04 5.16 -14.31
N LEU A 13 -10.39 6.05 -13.38
CA LEU A 13 -10.18 5.85 -11.96
C LEU A 13 -10.98 4.62 -11.49
N GLN A 14 -10.28 3.61 -11.01
CA GLN A 14 -10.88 2.34 -10.61
C GLN A 14 -11.07 2.25 -9.09
N TYR A 15 -10.07 2.67 -8.32
CA TYR A 15 -10.11 2.60 -6.86
C TYR A 15 -9.48 3.85 -6.23
N VAL A 16 -10.02 4.27 -5.09
CA VAL A 16 -9.45 5.33 -4.24
C VAL A 16 -9.26 4.76 -2.85
N LEU A 17 -8.01 4.59 -2.44
CA LEU A 17 -7.65 4.05 -1.13
C LEU A 17 -7.46 5.21 -0.16
N THR A 18 -8.34 5.30 0.82
CA THR A 18 -8.29 6.30 1.89
C THR A 18 -8.89 5.74 3.17
N ASP A 19 -8.48 6.28 4.30
CA ASP A 19 -9.03 6.01 5.62
C ASP A 19 -9.10 7.31 6.45
N SER A 20 -9.60 7.21 7.68
CA SER A 20 -9.70 8.36 8.59
C SER A 20 -8.35 9.07 8.80
N ASP A 21 -7.27 8.30 8.96
CA ASP A 21 -5.91 8.83 9.15
C ASP A 21 -5.40 9.57 7.92
N ALA A 22 -5.55 8.96 6.73
CA ALA A 22 -5.10 9.51 5.46
C ALA A 22 -5.84 10.81 5.12
N ASN A 23 -7.13 10.89 5.47
CA ASN A 23 -7.98 12.08 5.30
C ASN A 23 -7.63 13.19 6.29
N ALA A 24 -7.40 12.86 7.56
CA ALA A 24 -7.12 13.84 8.61
C ALA A 24 -5.71 14.42 8.51
N ARG A 25 -4.71 13.57 8.30
CA ARG A 25 -3.29 13.97 8.43
C ARG A 25 -2.62 14.27 7.11
N ARG A 26 -3.15 13.70 6.01
CA ARG A 26 -2.69 13.96 4.64
C ARG A 26 -1.18 13.82 4.43
N TYR A 27 -0.51 12.93 5.16
CA TYR A 27 0.91 12.66 4.91
C TYR A 27 1.13 12.20 3.46
N PRO A 28 2.15 12.74 2.77
CA PRO A 28 2.56 12.26 1.45
C PRO A 28 2.95 10.78 1.47
N VAL A 29 2.60 10.08 0.39
CA VAL A 29 3.04 8.72 0.11
C VAL A 29 4.44 8.79 -0.49
N THR A 30 5.37 7.99 0.01
CA THR A 30 6.77 7.98 -0.43
C THR A 30 7.10 6.80 -1.33
N CYS A 31 6.47 5.65 -1.12
CA CYS A 31 6.67 4.45 -1.92
C CYS A 31 5.38 3.62 -1.99
N LEU A 32 5.20 2.90 -3.09
CA LEU A 32 4.09 2.00 -3.37
C LEU A 32 4.63 0.68 -3.94
N LYS A 33 4.15 -0.46 -3.45
CA LYS A 33 4.48 -1.78 -3.99
C LYS A 33 3.26 -2.69 -4.00
N PHE A 34 2.95 -3.24 -5.17
CA PHE A 34 1.95 -4.30 -5.30
C PHE A 34 2.49 -5.62 -4.74
N TYR A 35 1.62 -6.38 -4.10
CA TYR A 35 1.87 -7.78 -3.82
C TYR A 35 1.70 -8.59 -5.10
N SER A 36 2.76 -9.27 -5.55
CA SER A 36 2.80 -9.94 -6.85
C SER A 36 3.33 -11.37 -6.75
N ASN A 37 3.04 -12.07 -5.66
CA ASN A 37 3.42 -13.47 -5.54
C ASN A 37 2.61 -14.35 -6.50
N GLN A 38 3.17 -14.65 -7.67
CA GLN A 38 2.54 -15.50 -8.70
C GLN A 38 2.34 -16.95 -8.28
N THR A 39 2.96 -17.38 -7.18
CA THR A 39 2.82 -18.75 -6.66
C THR A 39 1.75 -18.86 -5.56
N ASP A 40 1.19 -17.73 -5.11
CA ASP A 40 0.11 -17.75 -4.12
C ASP A 40 -1.18 -18.25 -4.77
N LEU A 41 -1.84 -19.25 -4.20
CA LEU A 41 -3.12 -19.74 -4.75
C LEU A 41 -4.30 -18.90 -4.25
N ASN A 42 -4.08 -18.02 -3.28
CA ASN A 42 -5.11 -17.15 -2.73
C ASN A 42 -5.28 -15.88 -3.59
N VAL A 43 -6.34 -15.87 -4.40
CA VAL A 43 -6.69 -14.77 -5.33
C VAL A 43 -6.84 -13.41 -4.64
N ASP A 44 -7.18 -13.39 -3.34
CA ASP A 44 -7.35 -12.13 -2.61
C ASP A 44 -6.01 -11.51 -2.17
N ASN A 45 -4.96 -12.32 -1.97
CA ASN A 45 -3.63 -11.80 -1.66
C ASN A 45 -3.01 -11.03 -2.84
N TYR A 46 -3.37 -11.37 -4.08
CA TYR A 46 -2.96 -10.62 -5.28
C TYR A 46 -3.48 -9.19 -5.30
N LYS A 47 -4.47 -8.87 -4.47
CA LYS A 47 -5.11 -7.55 -4.45
C LYS A 47 -4.56 -6.65 -3.34
N LEU A 48 -3.34 -6.93 -2.89
CA LEU A 48 -2.67 -6.16 -1.85
C LEU A 48 -1.74 -5.09 -2.43
N LEU A 49 -1.76 -3.91 -1.81
CA LEU A 49 -0.86 -2.79 -2.08
C LEU A 49 -0.27 -2.28 -0.78
N ALA A 50 1.05 -2.29 -0.67
CA ALA A 50 1.77 -1.68 0.44
C ALA A 50 2.18 -0.25 0.08
N ALA A 51 2.08 0.66 1.05
CA ALA A 51 2.38 2.07 0.90
C ALA A 51 3.11 2.61 2.13
N THR A 52 4.18 3.38 1.93
CA THR A 52 4.87 4.14 2.97
C THR A 52 4.52 5.62 2.91
N TYR A 53 4.59 6.29 4.06
CA TYR A 53 4.26 7.70 4.20
C TYR A 53 5.37 8.45 4.94
N THR A 54 5.50 9.76 4.69
CA THR A 54 6.57 10.60 5.27
C THR A 54 6.57 10.69 6.79
N ALA A 55 5.47 10.35 7.46
CA ALA A 55 5.36 10.34 8.92
C ALA A 55 5.68 8.97 9.56
N GLY A 56 6.40 8.10 8.84
CA GLY A 56 6.77 6.77 9.33
C GLY A 56 5.68 5.73 9.21
N TYR A 57 4.48 6.10 8.73
CA TYR A 57 3.41 5.14 8.55
C TYR A 57 3.68 4.22 7.37
N VAL A 58 3.33 2.95 7.55
CA VAL A 58 3.25 1.95 6.50
C VAL A 58 1.87 1.34 6.57
N LYS A 59 1.17 1.33 5.44
CA LYS A 59 -0.18 0.78 5.32
C LYS A 59 -0.23 -0.27 4.23
N VAL A 60 -0.92 -1.37 4.50
CA VAL A 60 -1.22 -2.42 3.53
C VAL A 60 -2.71 -2.41 3.26
N TRP A 61 -3.06 -2.27 2.00
CA TRP A 61 -4.42 -2.12 1.53
C TRP A 61 -4.82 -3.32 0.71
N HIS A 62 -6.04 -3.82 0.92
CA HIS A 62 -6.71 -4.64 -0.08
C HIS A 62 -7.44 -3.70 -1.03
N TYR A 63 -6.87 -3.46 -2.22
CA TYR A 63 -7.30 -2.34 -3.03
C TYR A 63 -8.67 -2.54 -3.69
N SER A 64 -9.11 -3.78 -3.88
CA SER A 64 -10.44 -4.07 -4.46
C SER A 64 -11.60 -3.82 -3.49
N THR A 65 -11.40 -4.12 -2.19
CA THR A 65 -12.37 -3.80 -1.13
C THR A 65 -12.13 -2.42 -0.52
N GLN A 66 -11.05 -1.75 -0.92
CA GLN A 66 -10.62 -0.43 -0.42
C GLN A 66 -10.39 -0.41 1.10
N GLN A 67 -10.07 -1.56 1.70
CA GLN A 67 -9.83 -1.68 3.13
C GLN A 67 -8.33 -1.61 3.45
N CYS A 68 -7.99 -0.84 4.48
CA CYS A 68 -6.67 -0.90 5.10
C CYS A 68 -6.62 -2.12 6.03
N ILE A 69 -5.82 -3.13 5.68
CA ILE A 69 -5.69 -4.36 6.47
C ILE A 69 -4.69 -4.15 7.62
N PHE A 70 -3.55 -3.53 7.31
CA PHE A 70 -2.51 -3.29 8.28
C PHE A 70 -2.08 -1.82 8.27
N THR A 71 -1.87 -1.28 9.46
CA THR A 71 -1.17 -0.02 9.67
C THR A 71 -0.11 -0.24 10.73
N PHE A 72 1.13 0.11 10.43
CA PHE A 72 2.19 0.18 11.41
C PHE A 72 2.98 1.49 11.24
N ASN A 73 3.75 1.87 12.26
CA ASN A 73 4.49 3.12 12.27
C ASN A 73 5.94 2.85 12.68
N GLU A 74 6.86 3.14 11.76
CA GLU A 74 8.29 3.21 12.03
C GLU A 74 8.58 4.56 12.66
N LYS A 75 8.38 4.64 13.98
CA LYS A 75 8.59 5.87 14.76
C LYS A 75 9.98 6.45 14.45
N GLU A 76 10.03 7.77 14.29
CA GLU A 76 11.27 8.54 14.06
C GLU A 76 11.97 8.29 12.71
N ARG A 77 11.34 7.54 11.79
CA ARG A 77 11.86 7.28 10.45
C ARG A 77 10.91 7.79 9.37
N GLN A 78 11.49 8.21 8.25
CA GLN A 78 10.75 8.54 7.03
C GLN A 78 11.08 7.48 5.98
N PRO A 79 10.29 6.40 5.88
CA PRO A 79 10.57 5.34 4.93
C PRO A 79 10.41 5.88 3.50
N LEU A 80 11.40 5.62 2.66
CA LEU A 80 11.47 6.03 1.26
C LEU A 80 11.35 4.84 0.30
N ALA A 81 11.58 3.63 0.80
CA ALA A 81 11.47 2.42 0.03
C ALA A 81 10.77 1.31 0.83
N LEU A 82 10.10 0.42 0.11
CA LEU A 82 9.54 -0.80 0.65
C LEU A 82 9.63 -1.92 -0.38
N ASP A 83 9.93 -3.14 0.05
CA ASP A 83 9.88 -4.30 -0.82
C ASP A 83 9.54 -5.60 -0.09
N PHE A 84 8.90 -6.51 -0.81
CA PHE A 84 8.67 -7.86 -0.34
C PHE A 84 9.91 -8.72 -0.54
N ASN A 85 10.16 -9.65 0.37
CA ASN A 85 11.16 -10.68 0.13
C ASN A 85 10.72 -11.62 -1.00
N CYS A 86 11.63 -12.47 -1.52
CA CYS A 86 11.33 -13.37 -2.65
C CYS A 86 10.16 -14.33 -2.39
N SER A 87 9.92 -14.71 -1.13
CA SER A 87 8.79 -15.57 -0.75
C SER A 87 7.50 -14.79 -0.44
N TYR A 88 7.53 -13.45 -0.52
CA TYR A 88 6.41 -12.56 -0.19
C TYR A 88 5.79 -12.80 1.19
N THR A 89 6.59 -13.26 2.16
CA THR A 89 6.17 -13.49 3.55
C THR A 89 6.66 -12.39 4.49
N ARG A 90 7.61 -11.57 4.03
CA ARG A 90 8.19 -10.46 4.79
C ARG A 90 8.19 -9.20 3.95
N LEU A 91 7.88 -8.08 4.60
CA LEU A 91 7.99 -6.74 4.04
C LEU A 91 9.18 -6.04 4.68
N TYR A 92 10.11 -5.55 3.85
CA TYR A 92 11.21 -4.71 4.25
C TYR A 92 10.86 -3.25 3.97
N VAL A 93 11.25 -2.39 4.89
CA VAL A 93 11.00 -0.94 4.83
C VAL A 93 12.34 -0.25 5.11
N ALA A 94 12.68 0.76 4.31
CA ALA A 94 13.93 1.51 4.41
C ALA A 94 13.67 3.02 4.23
#